data_AF-A0A3S0K858-F1
#
_entry.id   AF-A0A3S0K858-F1
#
_cell.length_a   1.000
_cell.length_b   1.000
_cell.length_c   1.000
_cell.angle_alpha   90.00
_cell.angle_beta   90.00
_cell.angle_gamma   90.00
#
_symmetry.space_group_name_H-M   'P 1'
#
loop_
_entity.id
_entity.type
_entity.pdbx_description
1 polymer ?
#
loop_
_entity_poly.entity_id
_entity_poly.type
_entity_poly.pdbx_seq_one_letter_code
_entity_poly.pdbx_strand_id
1 'polypeptide(L)'
;MSKRCPAAVQEHGLNKVGIIAHILSVITLITLISGCTTDTSPSCRARVTSDWANTTDLKSDINQLTSPALQGRKTGTRGAKLSREFISQRFAQIGLTPWLPSSESDDVVDYAIPFTYDYQFSQRQGINLVGVLKSPTPSSRWRIVIAHYDHLGKKAGKVHPGADDNASGVAAMLQIAAQSAATQDNTERANLMFVATDAEEQGLFGGYALVERLNNPASIPTSEQIELAINLDMIGRPGRPYAIYLEGKRGFKNFNQIRQRITAENSLCIKANHPGALGRELKRVDWLRASDHYPLHKAGIPWLYFGVPPHRDYHAPTDTTEKIDLKFLAAVTESAYQLLIINSLLLQNTPQSQ
;
A
#
# COMPACT_ATOMS: atom_id res chain seq x y z
N MET A 1 35.78 43.39 -58.74
CA MET A 1 35.39 44.73 -59.22
C MET A 1 34.75 45.51 -58.07
N SER A 2 35.35 46.65 -57.72
CA SER A 2 34.80 47.85 -57.04
C SER A 2 33.86 47.62 -55.83
N LYS A 3 34.31 47.69 -54.56
CA LYS A 3 34.56 48.90 -53.74
C LYS A 3 33.60 50.07 -54.01
N ARG A 4 32.99 50.60 -52.95
CA ARG A 4 32.95 52.05 -52.65
C ARG A 4 32.51 52.30 -51.20
N CYS A 5 33.38 53.00 -50.49
CA CYS A 5 33.10 53.86 -49.32
C CYS A 5 33.34 55.31 -49.80
N PRO A 6 32.78 56.33 -49.13
CA PRO A 6 33.62 57.44 -48.65
C PRO A 6 33.27 57.85 -47.20
N ALA A 7 34.26 58.05 -46.31
CA ALA A 7 34.95 59.32 -45.98
C ALA A 7 34.01 60.38 -45.34
N ALA A 8 34.03 60.60 -44.01
CA ALA A 8 34.99 61.35 -43.18
C ALA A 8 34.89 62.89 -43.33
N VAL A 9 34.52 63.59 -42.24
CA VAL A 9 34.84 65.02 -42.00
C VAL A 9 35.05 65.28 -40.49
N GLN A 10 36.10 66.06 -40.23
CA GLN A 10 36.74 66.61 -39.02
C GLN A 10 35.88 67.63 -38.22
N GLU A 11 35.92 67.60 -36.88
CA GLU A 11 36.66 68.44 -35.89
C GLU A 11 36.22 69.91 -35.64
N HIS A 12 36.46 70.32 -34.37
CA HIS A 12 36.36 71.64 -33.71
C HIS A 12 34.97 72.00 -33.13
N GLY A 13 34.81 72.55 -31.92
CA GLY A 13 35.72 73.00 -30.87
C GLY A 13 34.93 73.78 -29.79
N LEU A 14 35.58 74.01 -28.64
CA LEU A 14 35.33 75.02 -27.59
C LEU A 14 34.10 74.98 -26.64
N ASN A 15 34.44 74.70 -25.38
CA ASN A 15 34.25 75.49 -24.14
C ASN A 15 32.88 76.05 -23.69
N LYS A 16 32.46 75.50 -22.53
CA LYS A 16 31.91 76.12 -21.29
C LYS A 16 30.70 77.07 -21.40
N VAL A 17 29.56 76.67 -20.82
CA VAL A 17 28.83 77.38 -19.74
C VAL A 17 27.96 76.35 -19.00
N GLY A 18 27.86 76.46 -17.67
CA GLY A 18 27.32 75.43 -16.76
C GLY A 18 25.79 75.33 -16.64
N ILE A 19 25.37 74.46 -15.70
CA ILE A 19 24.17 74.46 -14.85
C ILE A 19 23.79 73.01 -14.48
N ILE A 20 23.99 72.71 -13.20
CA ILE A 20 23.34 71.76 -12.29
C ILE A 20 22.04 71.10 -12.82
N ALA A 21 21.95 69.77 -12.79
CA ALA A 21 20.85 69.02 -12.13
C ALA A 21 20.90 67.49 -12.40
N HIS A 22 20.78 66.74 -11.31
CA HIS A 22 20.51 65.31 -11.12
C HIS A 22 20.09 64.42 -12.30
N ILE A 23 20.84 63.34 -12.53
CA ILE A 23 20.28 62.05 -12.96
C ILE A 23 20.94 60.94 -12.12
N LEU A 24 20.14 60.34 -11.23
CA LEU A 24 20.48 59.19 -10.41
C LEU A 24 20.69 57.95 -11.30
N SER A 25 21.79 57.25 -11.06
CA SER A 25 22.04 55.88 -11.51
C SER A 25 21.01 54.91 -10.92
N VAL A 26 20.19 54.29 -11.76
CA VAL A 26 19.41 53.10 -11.39
C VAL A 26 20.18 51.88 -11.89
N ILE A 27 20.97 51.28 -11.00
CA ILE A 27 21.53 49.94 -11.19
C ILE A 27 20.42 48.95 -10.79
N THR A 28 19.77 48.35 -11.78
CA THR A 28 18.78 47.30 -11.56
C THR A 28 19.49 46.02 -11.13
N LEU A 29 19.54 45.78 -9.82
CA LEU A 29 20.03 44.55 -9.21
C LEU A 29 19.03 43.42 -9.50
N ILE A 30 19.34 42.57 -10.49
CA ILE A 30 18.60 41.33 -10.74
C ILE A 30 18.92 40.36 -9.60
N THR A 31 18.07 40.33 -8.58
CA THR A 31 18.11 39.32 -7.53
C THR A 31 17.61 37.99 -8.11
N LEU A 32 18.54 37.06 -8.30
CA LEU A 32 18.25 35.64 -8.51
C LEU A 32 17.55 35.10 -7.26
N ILE A 33 16.22 35.08 -7.27
CA ILE A 33 15.45 34.32 -6.30
C ILE A 33 15.60 32.85 -6.70
N SER A 34 16.68 32.22 -6.24
CA SER A 34 16.77 30.76 -6.17
C SER A 34 15.70 30.31 -5.17
N GLY A 35 14.52 29.99 -5.69
CA GLY A 35 13.48 29.30 -4.93
C GLY A 35 14.02 27.95 -4.49
N CYS A 36 14.59 27.88 -3.30
CA CYS A 36 14.80 26.63 -2.60
C CYS A 36 13.42 26.00 -2.41
N THR A 37 13.05 25.05 -3.26
CA THR A 37 11.99 24.11 -2.94
C THR A 37 12.49 23.28 -1.76
N THR A 38 12.14 23.68 -0.54
CA THR A 38 12.33 22.83 0.62
C THR A 38 11.50 21.57 0.36
N ASP A 39 12.17 20.43 0.23
CA ASP A 39 11.50 19.13 0.25
C ASP A 39 10.90 19.00 1.65
N THR A 40 9.62 19.36 1.80
CA THR A 40 8.86 19.32 3.04
C THR A 40 8.49 17.90 3.45
N SER A 41 9.16 16.88 2.90
CA SER A 41 9.04 15.51 3.35
C SER A 41 9.28 15.46 4.87
N PRO A 42 8.29 15.03 5.68
CA PRO A 42 8.42 14.98 7.12
C PRO A 42 9.70 14.25 7.50
N SER A 43 10.48 14.80 8.43
CA SER A 43 11.60 14.04 8.97
C SER A 43 11.04 12.73 9.53
N CYS A 44 11.61 11.58 9.17
CA CYS A 44 11.19 10.24 9.64
C CYS A 44 11.56 9.99 11.12
N ARG A 45 11.38 11.04 11.93
CA ARG A 45 11.58 11.15 13.38
C ARG A 45 10.31 11.67 14.07
N ALA A 46 9.27 12.04 13.32
CA ALA A 46 8.00 12.50 13.87
C ALA A 46 7.29 11.37 14.64
N ARG A 47 6.59 11.74 15.73
CA ARG A 47 5.66 10.83 16.40
C ARG A 47 4.42 10.74 15.53
N VAL A 48 4.08 9.53 15.10
CA VAL A 48 2.86 9.29 14.35
C VAL A 48 1.63 9.50 15.23
N THR A 49 0.56 9.98 14.62
CA THR A 49 -0.78 10.09 15.23
C THR A 49 -1.73 9.11 14.56
N SER A 50 -2.92 8.93 15.14
CA SER A 50 -4.00 8.15 14.58
C SER A 50 -5.29 8.70 15.18
N ASP A 51 -6.29 8.89 14.33
CA ASP A 51 -7.56 9.51 14.67
C ASP A 51 -8.65 8.48 14.98
N TRP A 52 -8.69 7.35 14.27
CA TRP A 52 -9.76 6.35 14.37
C TRP A 52 -9.28 4.91 14.47
N ALA A 53 -8.07 4.58 13.99
CA ALA A 53 -7.57 3.21 14.08
C ALA A 53 -7.32 2.81 15.54
N ASN A 54 -8.10 1.84 16.03
CA ASN A 54 -8.10 1.46 17.43
C ASN A 54 -6.97 0.46 17.72
N THR A 55 -5.92 0.91 18.41
CA THR A 55 -4.78 0.06 18.79
C THR A 55 -5.16 -1.16 19.65
N THR A 56 -6.25 -1.08 20.43
CA THR A 56 -6.73 -2.21 21.23
C THR A 56 -7.32 -3.30 20.34
N ASP A 57 -8.13 -2.91 19.36
CA ASP A 57 -8.74 -3.84 18.41
C ASP A 57 -7.70 -4.45 17.47
N LEU A 58 -6.74 -3.64 16.98
CA LEU A 58 -5.58 -4.14 16.20
C LEU A 58 -4.84 -5.22 16.99
N LYS A 59 -4.52 -4.93 18.26
CA LYS A 59 -3.81 -5.88 19.12
C LYS A 59 -4.64 -7.13 19.37
N SER A 60 -5.95 -7.00 19.56
CA SER A 60 -6.86 -8.12 19.77
C SER A 60 -6.88 -9.06 18.56
N ASP A 61 -7.01 -8.51 17.35
CA ASP A 61 -7.02 -9.29 16.11
C ASP A 61 -5.69 -10.00 15.88
N ILE A 62 -4.56 -9.31 16.12
CA ILE A 62 -3.23 -9.92 16.03
C ILE A 62 -3.09 -11.05 17.07
N ASN A 63 -3.44 -10.80 18.33
CA ASN A 63 -3.37 -11.81 19.39
C ASN A 63 -4.17 -13.07 19.07
N GLN A 64 -5.36 -12.92 18.49
CA GLN A 64 -6.18 -14.05 18.07
C GLN A 64 -5.46 -14.86 16.99
N LEU A 65 -5.00 -14.18 15.93
CA LEU A 65 -4.28 -14.79 14.80
C LEU A 65 -2.99 -15.48 15.24
N THR A 66 -2.24 -14.88 16.17
CA THR A 66 -0.96 -15.41 16.67
C THR A 66 -1.12 -16.39 17.83
N SER A 67 -2.35 -16.70 18.24
CA SER A 67 -2.58 -17.52 19.42
C SER A 67 -2.01 -18.95 19.26
N PRO A 68 -1.60 -19.62 20.36
CA PRO A 68 -1.11 -21.00 20.29
C PRO A 68 -2.09 -21.98 19.61
N ALA A 69 -3.40 -21.72 19.72
CA ALA A 69 -4.44 -22.53 19.10
C ALA A 69 -4.36 -22.54 17.56
N LEU A 70 -3.90 -21.43 16.96
CA LEU A 70 -3.78 -21.28 15.52
C LEU A 70 -2.47 -21.85 14.96
N GLN A 71 -1.55 -22.31 15.81
CA GLN A 71 -0.38 -23.12 15.45
C GLN A 71 0.46 -22.57 14.27
N GLY A 72 0.50 -21.25 14.10
CA GLY A 72 1.22 -20.57 13.01
C GLY A 72 0.58 -20.67 11.64
N ARG A 73 -0.72 -21.01 11.56
CA ARG A 73 -1.60 -20.76 10.40
C ARG A 73 -1.16 -21.35 9.05
N LYS A 74 -0.32 -22.38 9.04
CA LYS A 74 0.08 -23.04 7.79
C LYS A 74 -1.12 -23.55 6.99
N THR A 75 -1.14 -23.28 5.69
CA THR A 75 -2.18 -23.74 4.76
C THR A 75 -2.48 -25.23 4.94
N GLY A 76 -3.77 -25.58 4.84
CA GLY A 76 -4.24 -26.96 4.98
C GLY A 76 -4.21 -27.53 6.40
N THR A 77 -3.82 -26.74 7.41
CA THR A 77 -3.82 -27.19 8.81
C THR A 77 -5.07 -26.75 9.59
N ARG A 78 -5.25 -27.31 10.81
CA ARG A 78 -6.27 -26.82 11.76
C ARG A 78 -6.11 -25.34 12.07
N GLY A 79 -4.87 -24.85 12.15
CA GLY A 79 -4.57 -23.44 12.37
C GLY A 79 -5.13 -22.51 11.28
N ALA A 80 -4.94 -22.88 10.02
CA ALA A 80 -5.51 -22.16 8.89
C ALA A 80 -7.05 -22.18 8.92
N LYS A 81 -7.66 -23.32 9.28
CA LYS A 81 -9.14 -23.41 9.44
C LYS A 81 -9.66 -22.44 10.52
N LEU A 82 -9.03 -22.43 11.70
CA LEU A 82 -9.41 -21.52 12.79
C LEU A 82 -9.19 -20.04 12.42
N SER A 83 -8.17 -19.74 11.62
CA SER A 83 -7.91 -18.40 11.10
C SER A 83 -9.05 -17.95 10.18
N ARG A 84 -9.50 -18.84 9.29
CA ARG A 84 -10.64 -18.54 8.42
C ARG A 84 -11.92 -18.31 9.19
N GLU A 85 -12.24 -19.16 10.17
CA GLU A 85 -13.42 -18.99 11.02
C GLU A 85 -13.41 -17.61 11.71
N PHE A 86 -12.27 -17.22 12.27
CA PHE A 86 -12.10 -15.91 12.89
C PHE A 86 -12.32 -14.77 11.88
N ILE A 87 -11.66 -14.80 10.72
CA ILE A 87 -11.76 -13.74 9.70
C ILE A 87 -13.18 -13.66 9.13
N SER A 88 -13.82 -14.80 8.83
CA SER A 88 -15.22 -14.85 8.39
C SER A 88 -16.17 -14.28 9.43
N GLN A 89 -15.95 -14.56 10.71
CA GLN A 89 -16.73 -13.95 11.80
C GLN A 89 -16.53 -12.43 11.84
N ARG A 90 -15.29 -11.94 11.68
CA ARG A 90 -15.00 -10.51 11.64
C ARG A 90 -15.63 -9.83 10.42
N PHE A 91 -15.56 -10.44 9.23
CA PHE A 91 -16.24 -9.95 8.03
C PHE A 91 -17.76 -9.83 8.23
N ALA A 92 -18.40 -10.86 8.82
CA ALA A 92 -19.83 -10.82 9.14
C ALA A 92 -20.17 -9.75 10.19
N GLN A 93 -19.37 -9.58 11.24
CA GLN A 93 -19.56 -8.53 12.25
C GLN A 93 -19.46 -7.13 11.68
N ILE A 94 -18.60 -6.92 10.67
CA ILE A 94 -18.45 -5.65 9.97
C ILE A 94 -19.63 -5.38 9.03
N GLY A 95 -20.37 -6.42 8.62
CA GLY A 95 -21.45 -6.31 7.64
C GLY A 95 -20.98 -6.43 6.19
N LEU A 96 -19.82 -7.06 5.95
CA LEU A 96 -19.41 -7.40 4.60
C LEU A 96 -20.34 -8.49 4.01
N THR A 97 -20.39 -8.54 2.69
CA THR A 97 -21.09 -9.60 1.95
C THR A 97 -20.09 -10.54 1.29
N PRO A 98 -20.37 -11.85 1.18
CA PRO A 98 -19.56 -12.75 0.36
C PRO A 98 -19.41 -12.27 -1.08
N TRP A 99 -18.25 -12.53 -1.69
CA TRP A 99 -18.05 -12.21 -3.10
C TRP A 99 -18.90 -13.07 -4.04
N LEU A 100 -19.01 -14.36 -3.74
CA LEU A 100 -19.84 -15.30 -4.49
C LEU A 100 -21.16 -15.54 -3.75
N PRO A 101 -22.26 -15.76 -4.47
CA PRO A 101 -23.51 -16.22 -3.85
C PRO A 101 -23.27 -17.52 -3.08
N SER A 102 -23.91 -17.66 -1.91
CA SER A 102 -23.92 -18.93 -1.17
C SER A 102 -24.59 -20.02 -2.02
N SER A 103 -23.96 -21.21 -2.08
CA SER A 103 -24.44 -22.31 -2.93
C SER A 103 -25.46 -23.23 -2.26
N GLU A 104 -25.74 -23.06 -0.96
CA GLU A 104 -26.55 -23.99 -0.16
C GLU A 104 -27.30 -23.21 0.94
N SER A 105 -28.63 -23.08 0.83
CA SER A 105 -29.56 -22.43 1.77
C SER A 105 -29.20 -20.98 2.18
N ASP A 106 -30.16 -20.06 2.12
CA ASP A 106 -29.96 -18.62 2.35
C ASP A 106 -29.41 -18.24 3.76
N ASP A 107 -29.16 -19.20 4.65
CA ASP A 107 -28.77 -19.00 6.05
C ASP A 107 -27.24 -19.09 6.32
N VAL A 108 -26.41 -19.59 5.38
CA VAL A 108 -24.95 -19.72 5.59
C VAL A 108 -24.18 -18.67 4.78
N VAL A 109 -23.58 -17.70 5.48
CA VAL A 109 -22.67 -16.71 4.89
C VAL A 109 -21.30 -17.35 4.67
N ASP A 110 -20.94 -17.63 3.42
CA ASP A 110 -19.66 -18.25 3.06
C ASP A 110 -18.74 -17.29 2.27
N TYR A 111 -17.65 -16.85 2.92
CA TYR A 111 -16.63 -16.01 2.29
C TYR A 111 -15.55 -16.83 1.56
N ALA A 112 -15.58 -18.16 1.65
CA ALA A 112 -14.52 -19.04 1.17
C ALA A 112 -14.48 -19.13 -0.35
N ILE A 113 -13.29 -18.91 -0.89
CA ILE A 113 -12.98 -19.05 -2.30
C ILE A 113 -11.89 -20.12 -2.43
N PRO A 114 -12.27 -21.41 -2.56
CA PRO A 114 -11.31 -22.50 -2.67
C PRO A 114 -10.56 -22.45 -4.01
N PHE A 115 -9.32 -22.92 -3.97
CA PHE A 115 -8.47 -23.11 -5.15
C PHE A 115 -7.52 -24.29 -4.94
N THR A 116 -6.95 -24.80 -6.03
CA THR A 116 -5.96 -25.87 -6.03
C THR A 116 -4.65 -25.37 -6.59
N TYR A 117 -3.53 -25.89 -6.09
CA TYR A 117 -2.20 -25.51 -6.56
C TYR A 117 -1.22 -26.68 -6.40
N ASP A 118 -0.18 -26.71 -7.24
CA ASP A 118 0.87 -27.72 -7.16
C ASP A 118 2.03 -27.23 -6.28
N TYR A 119 2.40 -28.05 -5.29
CA TYR A 119 3.53 -27.76 -4.40
C TYR A 119 4.27 -29.04 -4.03
N GLN A 120 5.59 -29.05 -4.21
CA GLN A 120 6.48 -30.19 -3.88
C GLN A 120 5.93 -31.54 -4.37
N PHE A 121 5.62 -31.61 -5.67
CA PHE A 121 5.15 -32.82 -6.38
C PHE A 121 3.75 -33.32 -5.99
N SER A 122 2.91 -32.46 -5.41
CA SER A 122 1.55 -32.83 -5.03
C SER A 122 0.59 -31.67 -5.20
N GLN A 123 -0.64 -31.98 -5.61
CA GLN A 123 -1.73 -31.02 -5.60
C GLN A 123 -2.16 -30.77 -4.14
N ARG A 124 -2.35 -29.50 -3.82
CA ARG A 124 -2.80 -28.98 -2.53
C ARG A 124 -4.04 -28.11 -2.74
N GLN A 125 -4.74 -27.85 -1.65
CA GLN A 125 -5.90 -26.96 -1.63
C GLN A 125 -5.59 -25.77 -0.72
N GLY A 126 -5.91 -24.58 -1.20
CA GLY A 126 -5.92 -23.34 -0.42
C GLY A 126 -7.31 -22.72 -0.45
N ILE A 127 -7.57 -21.80 0.48
CA ILE A 127 -8.86 -21.12 0.59
C ILE A 127 -8.62 -19.65 0.89
N ASN A 128 -8.85 -18.78 -0.09
CA ASN A 128 -8.94 -17.34 0.16
C ASN A 128 -10.28 -17.01 0.85
N LEU A 129 -10.33 -15.93 1.61
CA LEU A 129 -11.59 -15.34 2.08
C LEU A 129 -11.81 -14.00 1.40
N VAL A 130 -13.00 -13.77 0.84
CA VAL A 130 -13.31 -12.53 0.13
C VAL A 130 -14.62 -11.93 0.62
N GLY A 131 -14.51 -10.81 1.32
CA GLY A 131 -15.63 -9.95 1.74
C GLY A 131 -15.75 -8.72 0.85
N VAL A 132 -16.98 -8.30 0.55
CA VAL A 132 -17.30 -7.20 -0.34
C VAL A 132 -18.15 -6.17 0.39
N LEU A 133 -17.80 -4.90 0.21
CA LEU A 133 -18.61 -3.75 0.57
C LEU A 133 -18.99 -2.99 -0.71
N LYS A 134 -20.27 -3.03 -1.07
CA LYS A 134 -20.78 -2.33 -2.25
C LYS A 134 -20.90 -0.84 -1.96
N SER A 135 -20.64 -0.01 -2.97
CA SER A 135 -20.92 1.42 -2.85
C SER A 135 -22.44 1.63 -2.70
N PRO A 136 -22.89 2.62 -1.87
CA PRO A 136 -24.32 2.93 -1.73
C PRO A 136 -24.97 3.33 -3.06
N THR A 137 -24.18 3.90 -3.97
CA THR A 137 -24.61 4.21 -5.34
C THR A 137 -23.97 3.25 -6.34
N PRO A 138 -24.67 2.94 -7.45
CA PRO A 138 -24.13 2.06 -8.48
C PRO A 138 -22.76 2.53 -8.97
N SER A 139 -21.76 1.68 -8.79
CA SER A 139 -20.40 1.92 -9.27
C SER A 139 -19.87 0.69 -9.99
N SER A 140 -19.25 0.89 -11.15
CA SER A 140 -18.51 -0.15 -11.87
C SER A 140 -17.07 -0.30 -11.38
N ARG A 141 -16.61 0.61 -10.51
CA ARG A 141 -15.22 0.71 -10.04
C ARG A 141 -15.01 -0.15 -8.81
N TRP A 142 -13.85 -0.77 -8.73
CA TRP A 142 -13.47 -1.63 -7.61
C TRP A 142 -12.09 -1.29 -7.08
N ARG A 143 -11.93 -1.44 -5.77
CA ARG A 143 -10.63 -1.37 -5.08
C ARG A 143 -10.48 -2.57 -4.18
N ILE A 144 -9.27 -3.11 -4.13
CA ILE A 144 -8.95 -4.31 -3.35
C ILE A 144 -8.06 -3.91 -2.18
N VAL A 145 -8.30 -4.47 -1.00
CA VAL A 145 -7.31 -4.57 0.09
C VAL A 145 -7.00 -6.04 0.29
N ILE A 146 -5.73 -6.41 0.24
CA ILE A 146 -5.26 -7.79 0.30
C ILE A 146 -4.19 -7.94 1.39
N ALA A 147 -4.31 -8.99 2.19
CA ALA A 147 -3.33 -9.42 3.17
C ALA A 147 -3.41 -10.94 3.33
N HIS A 148 -2.28 -11.65 3.40
CA HIS A 148 -2.32 -13.10 3.59
C HIS A 148 -2.52 -13.44 5.06
N TYR A 149 -3.33 -14.47 5.32
CA TYR A 149 -3.58 -14.95 6.68
C TYR A 149 -2.75 -16.19 7.02
N ASP A 150 -2.24 -16.90 6.02
CA ASP A 150 -1.37 -18.04 6.25
C ASP A 150 -0.01 -17.59 6.81
N HIS A 151 0.68 -18.53 7.43
CA HIS A 151 2.06 -18.37 7.84
C HIS A 151 2.76 -19.74 7.89
N LEU A 152 3.98 -19.79 8.41
CA LEU A 152 4.87 -20.95 8.33
C LEU A 152 4.47 -22.19 9.14
N GLY A 153 3.57 -22.06 10.11
CA GLY A 153 3.20 -23.12 11.04
C GLY A 153 4.30 -23.51 12.02
N LYS A 154 4.41 -24.82 12.27
CA LYS A 154 5.45 -25.39 13.15
C LYS A 154 6.65 -25.84 12.33
N LYS A 155 7.83 -25.25 12.57
CA LYS A 155 9.12 -25.71 12.01
C LYS A 155 10.04 -26.12 13.14
N ALA A 156 10.70 -27.28 13.01
CA ALA A 156 11.64 -27.83 14.00
C ALA A 156 11.11 -27.77 15.46
N GLY A 157 9.86 -28.15 15.67
CA GLY A 157 9.25 -28.16 17.00
C GLY A 157 8.73 -26.81 17.51
N LYS A 158 9.02 -25.70 16.83
CA LYS A 158 8.64 -24.34 17.25
C LYS A 158 7.54 -23.76 16.36
N VAL A 159 6.52 -23.17 16.99
CA VAL A 159 5.47 -22.43 16.29
C VAL A 159 6.04 -21.09 15.83
N HIS A 160 5.70 -20.70 14.62
CA HIS A 160 5.98 -19.38 14.07
C HIS A 160 4.66 -18.60 14.13
N PRO A 161 4.52 -17.62 15.04
CA PRO A 161 3.23 -16.97 15.23
C PRO A 161 2.89 -15.99 14.12
N GLY A 162 3.87 -15.38 13.46
CA GLY A 162 3.63 -14.48 12.33
C GLY A 162 2.82 -13.24 12.72
N ALA A 163 3.30 -12.51 13.74
CA ALA A 163 2.62 -11.31 14.23
C ALA A 163 2.74 -10.14 13.26
N ASP A 164 3.95 -9.85 12.78
CA ASP A 164 4.14 -8.86 11.72
C ASP A 164 3.79 -9.47 10.36
N ASP A 165 4.14 -10.74 10.18
CA ASP A 165 4.03 -11.52 8.94
C ASP A 165 2.99 -12.67 9.07
N ASN A 166 1.73 -12.49 8.72
CA ASN A 166 1.10 -11.22 8.35
C ASN A 166 -0.21 -10.99 9.10
N ALA A 167 -0.22 -11.32 10.40
CA ALA A 167 -1.34 -10.95 11.26
C ALA A 167 -1.54 -9.43 11.34
N SER A 168 -0.47 -8.63 11.20
CA SER A 168 -0.53 -7.18 11.16
C SER A 168 -1.32 -6.65 9.96
N GLY A 169 -1.10 -7.17 8.75
CA GLY A 169 -1.83 -6.81 7.54
C GLY A 169 -3.30 -7.23 7.60
N VAL A 170 -3.59 -8.44 8.11
CA VAL A 170 -4.98 -8.90 8.30
C VAL A 170 -5.72 -8.03 9.31
N ALA A 171 -5.11 -7.69 10.44
CA ALA A 171 -5.73 -6.83 11.45
C ALA A 171 -6.02 -5.41 10.91
N ALA A 172 -5.09 -4.83 10.15
CA ALA A 172 -5.31 -3.55 9.49
C ALA A 172 -6.42 -3.63 8.44
N MET A 173 -6.45 -4.68 7.61
CA MET A 173 -7.52 -4.89 6.62
C MET A 173 -8.90 -4.96 7.28
N LEU A 174 -9.03 -5.65 8.40
CA LEU A 174 -10.28 -5.74 9.17
C LEU A 174 -10.72 -4.36 9.70
N GLN A 175 -9.80 -3.54 10.20
CA GLN A 175 -10.15 -2.18 10.64
C GLN A 175 -10.49 -1.25 9.48
N ILE A 176 -9.77 -1.34 8.36
CA ILE A 176 -10.08 -0.58 7.15
C ILE A 176 -11.48 -0.94 6.66
N ALA A 177 -11.85 -2.23 6.70
CA ALA A 177 -13.20 -2.69 6.36
C ALA A 177 -14.26 -2.13 7.32
N ALA A 178 -14.02 -2.20 8.63
CA ALA A 178 -14.91 -1.64 9.64
C ALA A 178 -15.12 -0.13 9.46
N GLN A 179 -14.04 0.63 9.23
CA GLN A 179 -14.11 2.07 8.97
C GLN A 179 -14.85 2.38 7.67
N SER A 180 -14.61 1.60 6.61
CA SER A 180 -15.29 1.77 5.32
C SER A 180 -16.80 1.55 5.45
N ALA A 181 -17.21 0.52 6.20
CA ALA A 181 -18.62 0.27 6.48
C ALA A 181 -19.25 1.38 7.34
N ALA A 182 -18.53 1.89 8.35
CA ALA A 182 -19.02 2.94 9.24
C ALA A 182 -19.13 4.33 8.58
N THR A 183 -18.42 4.57 7.48
CA THR A 183 -18.36 5.88 6.80
C THR A 183 -18.85 5.84 5.35
N GLN A 184 -19.57 4.79 5.00
CA GLN A 184 -20.01 4.49 3.64
C GLN A 184 -20.85 5.63 3.02
N ASP A 185 -21.64 6.34 3.83
CA ASP A 185 -22.48 7.47 3.39
C ASP A 185 -21.68 8.75 3.08
N ASN A 186 -20.45 8.86 3.59
CA ASN A 186 -19.61 10.06 3.45
C ASN A 186 -18.57 9.94 2.33
N THR A 187 -18.48 8.76 1.70
CA THR A 187 -17.34 8.39 0.84
C THR A 187 -17.79 7.58 -0.38
N GLU A 188 -18.70 8.12 -1.20
CA GLU A 188 -18.94 7.56 -2.53
C GLU A 188 -17.62 7.46 -3.31
N ARG A 189 -17.35 6.30 -3.94
CA ARG A 189 -16.71 6.19 -5.28
C ARG A 189 -16.54 4.74 -5.79
N ALA A 190 -16.21 3.74 -4.98
CA ALA A 190 -15.90 2.40 -5.48
C ALA A 190 -16.49 1.30 -4.61
N ASN A 191 -16.76 0.13 -5.21
CA ASN A 191 -16.95 -1.09 -4.44
C ASN A 191 -15.60 -1.50 -3.85
N LEU A 192 -15.62 -2.03 -2.64
CA LEU A 192 -14.43 -2.48 -1.94
C LEU A 192 -14.45 -4.00 -1.81
N MET A 193 -13.31 -4.62 -2.06
CA MET A 193 -13.09 -6.04 -1.88
C MET A 193 -11.95 -6.23 -0.89
N PHE A 194 -12.22 -6.97 0.19
CA PHE A 194 -11.26 -7.31 1.23
C PHE A 194 -10.91 -8.79 1.10
N VAL A 195 -9.64 -9.07 0.80
CA VAL A 195 -9.15 -10.42 0.48
C VAL A 195 -8.14 -10.88 1.51
N ALA A 196 -8.49 -11.91 2.28
CA ALA A 196 -7.53 -12.66 3.07
C ALA A 196 -6.99 -13.83 2.24
N THR A 197 -5.74 -13.74 1.77
CA THR A 197 -5.12 -14.78 0.94
C THR A 197 -4.54 -15.93 1.75
N ASP A 198 -4.53 -17.12 1.15
CA ASP A 198 -3.91 -18.34 1.69
C ASP A 198 -2.75 -18.78 0.79
N ALA A 199 -1.83 -19.56 1.33
CA ALA A 199 -0.65 -20.11 0.64
C ALA A 199 0.25 -19.05 -0.02
N GLU A 200 0.38 -17.87 0.59
CA GLU A 200 1.37 -16.85 0.19
C GLU A 200 2.78 -17.41 0.35
N GLU A 201 3.05 -17.98 1.53
CA GLU A 201 4.36 -18.43 2.00
C GLU A 201 4.94 -19.59 1.19
N GLN A 202 4.07 -20.25 0.42
CA GLN A 202 4.39 -21.40 -0.42
C GLN A 202 4.61 -21.01 -1.89
N GLY A 203 4.25 -19.78 -2.29
CA GLY A 203 4.43 -19.29 -3.66
C GLY A 203 3.36 -18.33 -4.18
N LEU A 204 2.72 -17.51 -3.33
CA LEU A 204 1.69 -16.53 -3.71
C LEU A 204 0.44 -17.16 -4.33
N PHE A 205 0.14 -18.42 -3.97
CA PHE A 205 -0.88 -19.20 -4.69
C PHE A 205 -2.28 -18.61 -4.52
N GLY A 206 -2.59 -18.04 -3.35
CA GLY A 206 -3.83 -17.30 -3.11
C GLY A 206 -3.98 -16.08 -4.02
N GLY A 207 -2.92 -15.28 -4.18
CA GLY A 207 -2.91 -14.15 -5.11
C GLY A 207 -3.08 -14.57 -6.58
N TYR A 208 -2.43 -15.65 -7.01
CA TYR A 208 -2.63 -16.20 -8.37
C TYR A 208 -4.05 -16.68 -8.61
N ALA A 209 -4.63 -17.41 -7.63
CA ALA A 209 -6.01 -17.88 -7.72
C ALA A 209 -7.04 -16.74 -7.73
N LEU A 210 -6.78 -15.64 -7.00
CA LEU A 210 -7.61 -14.43 -7.07
C LEU A 210 -7.60 -13.85 -8.48
N VAL A 211 -6.40 -13.66 -9.05
CA VAL A 211 -6.23 -13.10 -10.40
C VAL A 211 -6.86 -13.96 -11.47
N GLU A 212 -6.71 -15.28 -11.39
CA GLU A 212 -7.35 -16.22 -12.32
C GLU A 212 -8.87 -16.00 -12.36
N ARG A 213 -9.50 -15.84 -11.19
CA ARG A 213 -10.93 -15.56 -11.10
C ARG A 213 -11.30 -14.19 -11.64
N LEU A 214 -10.54 -13.13 -11.31
CA LEU A 214 -10.77 -11.77 -11.82
C LEU A 214 -10.63 -11.68 -13.35
N ASN A 215 -9.80 -12.52 -13.97
CA ASN A 215 -9.65 -12.58 -15.42
C ASN A 215 -10.77 -13.34 -16.13
N ASN A 216 -11.66 -14.01 -15.40
CA ASN A 216 -12.85 -14.61 -16.00
C ASN A 216 -13.83 -13.50 -16.43
N PRO A 217 -14.25 -13.42 -17.70
CA PRO A 217 -15.20 -12.39 -18.17
C PRO A 217 -16.57 -12.41 -17.47
N ALA A 218 -16.95 -13.53 -16.85
CA ALA A 218 -18.18 -13.66 -16.07
C ALA A 218 -18.02 -13.20 -14.60
N SER A 219 -16.80 -12.90 -14.16
CA SER A 219 -16.54 -12.40 -12.80
C SER A 219 -17.02 -10.95 -12.65
N ILE A 220 -17.58 -10.64 -11.48
CA ILE A 220 -17.88 -9.26 -11.09
C ILE A 220 -17.15 -8.98 -9.77
N PRO A 221 -16.09 -8.16 -9.75
CA PRO A 221 -15.49 -7.45 -10.89
C PRO A 221 -14.66 -8.35 -11.81
N THR A 222 -14.43 -7.87 -13.03
CA THR A 222 -13.28 -8.29 -13.85
C THR A 222 -12.01 -7.51 -13.45
N SER A 223 -10.83 -7.99 -13.86
CA SER A 223 -9.55 -7.33 -13.59
C SER A 223 -9.49 -5.88 -14.12
N GLU A 224 -10.15 -5.59 -15.25
CA GLU A 224 -10.21 -4.24 -15.84
C GLU A 224 -10.99 -3.23 -14.99
N GLN A 225 -11.88 -3.71 -14.12
CA GLN A 225 -12.68 -2.85 -13.23
C GLN A 225 -11.94 -2.49 -11.93
N ILE A 226 -10.77 -3.10 -11.67
CA ILE A 226 -9.95 -2.82 -10.50
C ILE A 226 -9.08 -1.60 -10.75
N GLU A 227 -9.38 -0.49 -10.06
CA GLU A 227 -8.61 0.75 -10.18
C GLU A 227 -7.34 0.74 -9.32
N LEU A 228 -7.35 -0.03 -8.24
CA LEU A 228 -6.25 -0.14 -7.27
C LEU A 228 -6.42 -1.40 -6.40
N ALA A 229 -5.32 -2.11 -6.20
CA ALA A 229 -5.17 -3.10 -5.14
C ALA A 229 -4.10 -2.64 -4.12
N ILE A 230 -4.43 -2.73 -2.84
CA ILE A 230 -3.54 -2.37 -1.73
C ILE A 230 -3.12 -3.65 -1.03
N ASN A 231 -1.84 -4.00 -1.11
CA ASN A 231 -1.27 -5.13 -0.38
C ASN A 231 -0.67 -4.66 0.94
N LEU A 232 -1.12 -5.26 2.04
CA LEU A 232 -0.62 -4.99 3.39
C LEU A 232 0.16 -6.20 3.88
N ASP A 233 1.46 -6.04 4.09
CA ASP A 233 2.31 -7.14 4.52
C ASP A 233 3.51 -6.64 5.32
N MET A 234 3.68 -7.15 6.54
CA MET A 234 4.68 -6.68 7.51
C MET A 234 4.56 -5.18 7.75
N ILE A 235 3.46 -4.73 8.35
CA ILE A 235 3.15 -3.30 8.50
C ILE A 235 3.18 -2.81 9.95
N GLY A 236 3.62 -3.65 10.89
CA GLY A 236 3.61 -3.38 12.33
C GLY A 236 4.99 -3.16 12.95
N ARG A 237 6.10 -3.42 12.25
CA ARG A 237 7.46 -3.36 12.83
C ARG A 237 8.41 -2.43 12.10
N PRO A 238 8.31 -1.11 12.30
CA PRO A 238 9.19 -0.16 11.64
C PRO A 238 10.66 -0.37 12.03
N GLY A 239 11.54 -0.28 11.04
CA GLY A 239 12.98 -0.28 11.24
C GLY A 239 13.52 1.11 11.63
N ARG A 240 14.80 1.33 11.32
CA ARG A 240 15.42 2.66 11.32
C ARG A 240 15.82 3.00 9.88
N PRO A 241 15.31 4.10 9.28
CA PRO A 241 14.40 5.09 9.86
C PRO A 241 13.01 4.53 10.19
N TYR A 242 12.29 5.19 11.10
CA TYR A 242 10.92 4.85 11.49
C TYR A 242 9.97 5.18 10.34
N ALA A 243 9.76 4.21 9.45
CA ALA A 243 9.13 4.41 8.16
C ALA A 243 8.45 3.14 7.66
N ILE A 244 7.37 3.33 6.90
CA ILE A 244 6.77 2.30 6.05
C ILE A 244 7.26 2.50 4.62
N TYR A 245 7.38 1.41 3.85
CA TYR A 245 7.77 1.48 2.45
C TYR A 245 6.55 1.25 1.57
N LEU A 246 6.39 2.13 0.58
CA LEU A 246 5.33 2.10 -0.41
C LEU A 246 5.92 1.77 -1.78
N GLU A 247 5.69 0.56 -2.26
CA GLU A 247 6.08 0.11 -3.60
C GLU A 247 4.89 0.18 -4.57
N GLY A 248 5.17 0.16 -5.89
CA GLY A 248 4.17 0.22 -6.95
C GLY A 248 4.16 1.56 -7.69
N LYS A 249 5.08 2.48 -7.35
CA LYS A 249 5.09 3.87 -7.86
C LYS A 249 5.07 3.99 -9.38
N ARG A 250 5.64 3.03 -10.10
CA ARG A 250 5.69 3.01 -11.57
C ARG A 250 4.31 2.91 -12.21
N GLY A 251 3.32 2.37 -11.50
CA GLY A 251 1.95 2.24 -11.96
C GLY A 251 1.17 3.55 -11.98
N PHE A 252 1.61 4.61 -11.29
CA PHE A 252 0.80 5.80 -11.04
C PHE A 252 1.47 7.09 -11.51
N LYS A 253 0.80 7.87 -12.36
CA LYS A 253 1.31 9.17 -12.86
C LYS A 253 1.47 10.18 -11.72
N ASN A 254 0.51 10.21 -10.81
CA ASN A 254 0.42 11.20 -9.73
C ASN A 254 0.95 10.65 -8.40
N PHE A 255 1.86 9.67 -8.42
CA PHE A 255 2.33 8.98 -7.21
C PHE A 255 2.81 9.92 -6.09
N ASN A 256 3.52 11.00 -6.42
CA ASN A 256 3.99 11.95 -5.41
C ASN A 256 2.84 12.68 -4.71
N GLN A 257 1.77 13.03 -5.43
CA GLN A 257 0.57 13.65 -4.86
C GLN A 257 -0.22 12.64 -4.02
N ILE A 258 -0.33 11.39 -4.48
CA ILE A 258 -0.92 10.29 -3.70
C ILE A 258 -0.18 10.17 -2.37
N ARG A 259 1.14 10.03 -2.42
CA ARG A 259 2.00 9.90 -1.23
C ARG A 259 1.83 11.08 -0.27
N GLN A 260 1.89 12.32 -0.77
CA GLN A 260 1.69 13.52 0.05
C GLN A 260 0.33 13.49 0.77
N ARG A 261 -0.72 13.09 0.07
CA ARG A 261 -2.08 13.03 0.62
C ARG A 261 -2.20 11.99 1.74
N ILE A 262 -1.67 10.79 1.54
CA ILE A 262 -1.76 9.73 2.57
C ILE A 262 -0.82 9.95 3.76
N THR A 263 0.16 10.86 3.65
CA THR A 263 1.03 11.28 4.76
C THR A 263 0.51 12.47 5.55
N ALA A 264 -0.41 13.25 4.98
CA ALA A 264 -0.82 14.55 5.53
C ALA A 264 -1.55 14.44 6.88
N GLU A 265 -2.28 13.34 7.09
CA GLU A 265 -3.19 13.18 8.23
C GLU A 265 -2.46 12.78 9.53
N ASN A 266 -1.39 11.98 9.43
CA ASN A 266 -0.88 11.25 10.60
C ASN A 266 0.64 11.31 10.81
N SER A 267 1.33 12.18 10.06
CA SER A 267 2.80 12.34 10.12
C SER A 267 3.61 11.06 9.86
N LEU A 268 2.99 10.01 9.28
CA LEU A 268 3.66 8.78 8.92
C LEU A 268 4.73 9.04 7.86
N CYS A 269 5.95 8.58 8.11
CA CYS A 269 7.00 8.60 7.08
C CYS A 269 6.79 7.43 6.11
N ILE A 270 6.40 7.78 4.88
CA ILE A 270 6.20 6.82 3.78
C ILE A 270 7.33 6.98 2.77
N LYS A 271 8.14 5.94 2.59
CA LYS A 271 9.28 5.93 1.65
C LYS A 271 8.95 5.13 0.40
N ALA A 272 9.25 5.71 -0.76
CA ALA A 272 9.08 5.03 -2.06
C ALA A 272 10.39 4.54 -2.69
N ASN A 273 11.48 4.68 -1.93
CA ASN A 273 12.79 4.15 -2.25
C ASN A 273 13.18 3.25 -1.09
N HIS A 274 13.39 1.98 -1.41
CA HIS A 274 13.75 0.95 -0.45
C HIS A 274 15.18 1.12 0.02
N PRO A 275 15.50 0.70 1.25
CA PRO A 275 16.86 0.71 1.70
C PRO A 275 17.64 -0.29 0.83
N GLY A 276 18.86 0.07 0.45
CA GLY A 276 19.80 -0.91 -0.11
C GLY A 276 20.06 -2.01 0.92
N ALA A 277 20.65 -3.13 0.48
CA ALA A 277 21.09 -4.18 1.38
C ALA A 277 22.02 -3.58 2.46
N LEU A 278 21.57 -3.58 3.71
CA LEU A 278 22.35 -3.09 4.84
C LEU A 278 23.23 -4.24 5.35
N GLY A 279 24.52 -4.19 5.02
CA GLY A 279 25.51 -5.18 5.45
C GLY A 279 25.51 -6.49 4.64
N ARG A 280 26.41 -7.41 5.00
CA ARG A 280 26.62 -8.69 4.30
C ARG A 280 25.51 -9.73 4.57
N GLU A 281 24.59 -9.46 5.49
CA GLU A 281 23.61 -10.43 6.00
C GLU A 281 22.17 -10.22 5.53
N LEU A 282 21.76 -9.00 5.14
CA LEU A 282 20.42 -8.75 4.63
C LEU A 282 20.38 -8.98 3.12
N LYS A 283 19.74 -10.08 2.71
CA LYS A 283 19.46 -10.36 1.30
C LYS A 283 18.75 -9.16 0.67
N ARG A 284 19.15 -8.80 -0.55
CA ARG A 284 18.41 -7.82 -1.35
C ARG A 284 16.98 -8.33 -1.54
N VAL A 285 16.01 -7.57 -1.06
CA VAL A 285 14.58 -7.87 -1.23
C VAL A 285 14.17 -7.49 -2.65
N ASP A 286 13.54 -8.43 -3.36
CA ASP A 286 12.81 -8.12 -4.58
C ASP A 286 11.39 -7.67 -4.21
N TRP A 287 11.24 -6.38 -3.90
CA TRP A 287 9.97 -5.79 -3.47
C TRP A 287 8.84 -5.96 -4.48
N LEU A 288 9.15 -6.18 -5.77
CA LEU A 288 8.15 -6.48 -6.79
C LEU A 288 7.49 -7.85 -6.58
N ARG A 289 8.25 -8.83 -6.05
CA ARG A 289 7.85 -10.22 -5.85
C ARG A 289 7.68 -10.59 -4.37
N ALA A 290 7.62 -9.59 -3.49
CA ALA A 290 7.70 -9.79 -2.06
C ALA A 290 6.40 -10.29 -1.42
N SER A 291 5.25 -10.17 -2.10
CA SER A 291 3.93 -10.54 -1.55
C SER A 291 2.90 -10.72 -2.66
N ASP A 292 1.63 -10.89 -2.28
CA ASP A 292 0.50 -11.19 -3.16
C ASP A 292 0.22 -10.12 -4.23
N HIS A 293 0.76 -8.91 -4.15
CA HIS A 293 0.68 -7.90 -5.23
C HIS A 293 1.33 -8.35 -6.53
N TYR A 294 2.25 -9.31 -6.50
CA TYR A 294 2.96 -9.73 -7.72
C TYR A 294 2.05 -10.41 -8.76
N PRO A 295 1.16 -11.35 -8.40
CA PRO A 295 0.09 -11.80 -9.28
C PRO A 295 -0.73 -10.66 -9.90
N LEU A 296 -1.13 -9.65 -9.12
CA LEU A 296 -1.92 -8.52 -9.62
C LEU A 296 -1.11 -7.66 -10.61
N HIS A 297 0.17 -7.43 -10.31
CA HIS A 297 1.11 -6.78 -11.21
C HIS A 297 1.18 -7.49 -12.57
N LYS A 298 1.32 -8.82 -12.57
CA LYS A 298 1.36 -9.62 -13.80
C LYS A 298 0.08 -9.52 -14.63
N ALA A 299 -1.06 -9.34 -13.97
CA ALA A 299 -2.36 -9.16 -14.61
C ALA A 299 -2.61 -7.72 -15.10
N GLY A 300 -1.66 -6.80 -14.90
CA GLY A 300 -1.83 -5.39 -15.23
C GLY A 300 -2.78 -4.63 -14.30
N ILE A 301 -3.17 -5.24 -13.17
CA ILE A 301 -4.00 -4.59 -12.16
C ILE A 301 -3.11 -3.58 -11.40
N PRO A 302 -3.51 -2.29 -11.30
CA PRO A 302 -2.76 -1.29 -10.54
C PRO A 302 -2.66 -1.67 -9.07
N TRP A 303 -1.47 -1.53 -8.48
CA TRP A 303 -1.21 -2.01 -7.13
C TRP A 303 -0.27 -1.10 -6.35
N LEU A 304 -0.50 -1.01 -5.03
CA LEU A 304 0.41 -0.40 -4.07
C LEU A 304 0.65 -1.38 -2.93
N TYR A 305 1.91 -1.54 -2.54
CA TYR A 305 2.31 -2.43 -1.45
C TYR A 305 2.83 -1.60 -0.28
N PHE A 306 2.33 -1.86 0.92
CA PHE A 306 2.88 -1.36 2.18
C PHE A 306 3.60 -2.50 2.89
N GLY A 307 4.86 -2.25 3.27
CA GLY A 307 5.59 -3.15 4.14
C GLY A 307 6.88 -2.58 4.69
N VAL A 308 7.48 -3.29 5.64
CA VAL A 308 8.81 -3.00 6.19
C VAL A 308 9.84 -4.00 5.65
N PRO A 309 11.13 -3.65 5.64
CA PRO A 309 12.16 -4.60 5.25
C PRO A 309 12.22 -5.77 6.24
N PRO A 310 12.69 -6.95 5.82
CA PRO A 310 12.93 -8.06 6.71
C PRO A 310 13.76 -7.65 7.92
N HIS A 311 13.29 -8.06 9.09
CA HIS A 311 13.93 -7.82 10.38
C HIS A 311 14.32 -9.13 11.04
N ARG A 312 15.11 -9.08 12.12
CA ARG A 312 15.65 -10.27 12.80
C ARG A 312 14.62 -11.32 13.26
N ASP A 313 13.35 -10.92 13.42
CA ASP A 313 12.28 -11.84 13.84
C ASP A 313 11.46 -12.37 12.65
N TYR A 314 11.76 -11.95 11.42
CA TYR A 314 11.06 -12.39 10.21
C TYR A 314 11.25 -13.90 10.03
N HIS A 315 10.17 -14.63 9.75
CA HIS A 315 10.16 -16.09 9.70
C HIS A 315 10.71 -16.77 10.97
N ALA A 316 10.61 -16.11 12.14
CA ALA A 316 11.10 -16.64 13.40
C ALA A 316 9.96 -16.91 14.40
N PRO A 317 10.14 -17.86 15.34
CA PRO A 317 9.21 -18.06 16.46
C PRO A 317 9.04 -16.82 17.35
N THR A 318 9.92 -15.84 17.19
CA THR A 318 9.97 -14.62 17.97
C THR A 318 9.23 -13.46 17.28
N ASP A 319 8.56 -13.68 16.15
CA ASP A 319 7.60 -12.73 15.58
C ASP A 319 6.29 -12.77 16.36
N THR A 320 6.24 -12.02 17.46
CA THR A 320 5.14 -12.04 18.44
C THR A 320 4.49 -10.66 18.58
N THR A 321 3.22 -10.63 19.03
CA THR A 321 2.42 -9.40 19.15
C THR A 321 3.08 -8.32 19.99
N GLU A 322 3.86 -8.69 21.01
CA GLU A 322 4.54 -7.75 21.91
C GLU A 322 5.58 -6.89 21.19
N LYS A 323 6.00 -7.30 19.99
CA LYS A 323 6.99 -6.59 19.18
C LYS A 323 6.38 -5.68 18.12
N ILE A 324 5.06 -5.68 17.99
CA ILE A 324 4.32 -4.80 17.09
C ILE A 324 4.29 -3.40 17.70
N ASP A 325 4.69 -2.40 16.92
CA ASP A 325 4.43 -1.00 17.26
C ASP A 325 2.99 -0.66 16.83
N LEU A 326 2.07 -0.75 17.79
CA LEU A 326 0.64 -0.52 17.53
C LEU A 326 0.33 0.90 17.08
N LYS A 327 1.13 1.92 17.48
CA LYS A 327 0.92 3.30 17.02
C LYS A 327 1.34 3.45 15.57
N PHE A 328 2.46 2.83 15.19
CA PHE A 328 2.87 2.74 13.80
C PHE A 328 1.81 2.02 12.95
N LEU A 329 1.37 0.84 13.39
CA LEU A 329 0.38 0.04 12.68
C LEU A 329 -0.94 0.81 12.49
N ALA A 330 -1.42 1.50 13.52
CA ALA A 330 -2.60 2.36 13.43
C ALA A 330 -2.42 3.47 12.38
N ALA A 331 -1.28 4.17 12.39
CA ALA A 331 -0.99 5.18 11.37
C ALA A 331 -0.92 4.59 9.95
N VAL A 332 -0.28 3.42 9.76
CA VAL A 332 -0.25 2.74 8.45
C VAL A 332 -1.66 2.35 7.99
N THR A 333 -2.50 1.86 8.93
CA THR A 333 -3.91 1.50 8.68
C THR A 333 -4.70 2.70 8.14
N GLU A 334 -4.54 3.87 8.76
CA GLU A 334 -5.22 5.09 8.32
C GLU A 334 -4.69 5.59 6.97
N SER A 335 -3.37 5.58 6.75
CA SER A 335 -2.78 5.96 5.47
C SER A 335 -3.22 5.03 4.33
N ALA A 336 -3.37 3.73 4.59
CA ALA A 336 -3.88 2.77 3.62
C ALA A 336 -5.38 3.02 3.33
N TYR A 337 -6.20 3.31 4.35
CA TYR A 337 -7.60 3.70 4.15
C TYR A 337 -7.76 4.95 3.28
N GLN A 338 -6.87 5.94 3.40
CA GLN A 338 -6.90 7.15 2.55
C GLN A 338 -6.80 6.82 1.05
N LEU A 339 -6.13 5.74 0.67
CA LEU A 339 -6.10 5.27 -0.73
C LEU A 339 -7.45 4.72 -1.20
N LEU A 340 -8.30 4.23 -0.30
CA LEU A 340 -9.64 3.75 -0.65
C LEU A 340 -10.62 4.89 -0.91
N ILE A 341 -10.38 6.07 -0.35
CA ILE A 341 -11.24 7.25 -0.52
C ILE A 341 -10.61 8.35 -1.40
N ILE A 342 -9.39 8.12 -1.90
CA ILE A 342 -8.74 9.04 -2.83
C ILE A 342 -9.52 9.12 -4.15
N ASN A 343 -9.51 10.30 -4.78
CA ASN A 343 -10.15 10.50 -6.07
C ASN A 343 -9.49 9.61 -7.15
N SER A 344 -10.26 8.85 -7.92
CA SER A 344 -9.75 8.01 -9.02
C SER A 344 -8.97 8.81 -10.07
N LEU A 345 -9.24 10.12 -10.24
CA LEU A 345 -8.42 10.98 -11.09
C LEU A 345 -6.95 11.11 -10.61
N LEU A 346 -6.70 10.93 -9.31
CA LEU A 346 -5.33 10.87 -8.78
C LEU A 346 -4.72 9.48 -9.02
N LEU A 347 -5.54 8.42 -9.08
CA LEU A 347 -5.10 7.06 -9.37
C LEU A 347 -4.77 6.82 -10.85
N GLN A 348 -4.74 7.85 -11.70
CA GLN A 348 -4.44 7.71 -13.14
C GLN A 348 -3.22 6.82 -13.40
N ASN A 349 -3.50 5.66 -13.97
CA ASN A 349 -2.50 4.63 -14.19
C ASN A 349 -1.65 4.95 -15.42
N THR A 350 -0.38 4.57 -15.35
CA THR A 350 0.49 4.49 -16.53
C THR A 350 0.36 3.07 -17.07
N PRO A 351 0.18 2.86 -18.39
CA PRO A 351 0.28 1.51 -18.96
C PRO A 351 1.62 0.92 -18.53
N GLN A 352 1.60 -0.21 -17.82
CA GLN A 352 2.82 -0.87 -17.41
C GLN A 352 3.46 -1.44 -18.69
N SER A 353 4.59 -0.87 -19.12
CA SER A 353 5.42 -1.49 -20.15
C SER A 353 5.91 -2.83 -19.61
N GLN A 354 5.58 -3.91 -20.32
CA GLN A 354 5.94 -5.29 -19.98
C GLN A 354 7.44 -5.49 -19.76
#